data_AF-A0AAU9D2K9-F1
#
_entry.id   AF-A0AAU9D2K9-F1
#
_cell.length_a   1.000
_cell.length_b   1.000
_cell.length_c   1.000
_cell.angle_alpha   90.00
_cell.angle_beta   90.00
_cell.angle_gamma   90.00
#
_symmetry.space_group_name_H-M   'P 1'
#
loop_
_entity.id
_entity.type
_entity.pdbx_description
1 polymer ?
#
loop_
_entity_poly.entity_id
_entity_poly.type
_entity_poly.pdbx_seq_one_letter_code
_entity_poly.pdbx_strand_id
1 'polypeptide(L)'
;MASGKDRPSYDPRQSNGAARRAVRKWLRDQRLPCAICGQPIDYSLPAGDPWSFECDEIVPVSLGGSPFDRDNVQATHRICNQKRGNKTMAELRGQGSRSLSVRRSGRW
;
A
#
# COMPACT_ATOMS: atom_id res chain seq x y z
N MET A 1 22.30 -22.28 -1.56
CA MET A 1 21.01 -22.91 -1.92
C MET A 1 19.91 -22.16 -1.17
N ALA A 2 19.13 -21.33 -1.86
CA ALA A 2 17.96 -20.67 -1.27
C ALA A 2 16.86 -20.61 -2.33
N SER A 3 16.02 -21.64 -2.25
CA SER A 3 14.62 -21.78 -2.66
C SER A 3 14.13 -20.95 -3.85
N GLY A 4 13.91 -21.64 -4.97
CA GLY A 4 12.96 -21.20 -5.98
C GLY A 4 11.62 -20.94 -5.31
N LYS A 5 11.17 -19.68 -5.30
CA LYS A 5 9.85 -19.32 -4.79
C LYS A 5 8.82 -19.82 -5.78
N ASP A 6 8.14 -20.91 -5.45
CA ASP A 6 6.93 -21.36 -6.13
C ASP A 6 5.88 -20.25 -6.08
N ARG A 7 5.85 -19.43 -7.15
CA ARG A 7 4.84 -18.39 -7.30
C ARG A 7 3.53 -19.08 -7.64
N PRO A 8 2.45 -18.88 -6.86
CA PRO A 8 1.15 -19.43 -7.23
C PRO A 8 0.74 -18.91 -8.61
N SER A 9 0.18 -19.80 -9.44
CA SER A 9 -0.28 -19.48 -10.81
C SER A 9 -1.44 -18.46 -10.86
N TYR A 10 -1.99 -18.09 -9.70
CA TYR A 10 -3.10 -17.16 -9.56
C TYR A 10 -2.67 -16.02 -8.61
N ASP A 11 -3.21 -14.81 -8.78
CA ASP A 11 -2.95 -13.68 -7.86
C ASP A 11 -3.58 -13.95 -6.48
N PRO A 12 -2.79 -14.14 -5.41
CA PRO A 12 -3.30 -14.41 -4.06
C PRO A 12 -4.23 -13.31 -3.51
N ARG A 13 -4.23 -12.12 -4.10
CA ARG A 13 -5.20 -11.06 -3.76
C ARG A 13 -6.62 -11.40 -4.21
N GLN A 14 -6.75 -12.27 -5.22
CA GLN A 14 -8.01 -12.64 -5.85
C GLN A 14 -8.58 -13.97 -5.31
N SER A 15 -7.83 -14.79 -4.57
CA SER A 15 -8.37 -16.06 -4.03
C SER A 15 -9.46 -15.87 -3.00
N ASN A 16 -9.39 -14.79 -2.22
CA ASN A 16 -10.37 -14.51 -1.19
C ASN A 16 -10.75 -13.03 -1.18
N GLY A 17 -11.54 -12.63 -2.18
CA GLY A 17 -12.01 -11.25 -2.31
C GLY A 17 -12.79 -10.76 -1.09
N ALA A 18 -13.50 -11.65 -0.37
CA ALA A 18 -14.21 -11.28 0.86
C ALA A 18 -13.24 -10.89 1.98
N ALA A 19 -12.20 -11.70 2.24
CA ALA A 19 -11.17 -11.38 3.21
C ALA A 19 -10.42 -10.09 2.83
N ARG A 20 -10.09 -9.89 1.55
CA ARG A 20 -9.43 -8.66 1.09
C ARG A 20 -10.30 -7.42 1.32
N ARG A 21 -11.60 -7.50 1.03
CA ARG A 21 -12.56 -6.42 1.29
C ARG A 21 -12.66 -6.12 2.78
N ALA A 22 -12.70 -7.13 3.64
CA ALA A 22 -12.75 -6.97 5.09
C ALA A 22 -11.52 -6.24 5.63
N VAL A 23 -10.31 -6.64 5.22
CA VAL A 23 -9.05 -5.98 5.62
C VAL A 23 -9.00 -4.54 5.12
N ARG A 24 -9.38 -4.31 3.84
CA ARG A 24 -9.43 -2.95 3.28
C ARG A 24 -10.42 -2.06 4.03
N LYS A 25 -11.58 -2.58 4.41
CA LYS A 25 -12.57 -1.84 5.20
C LYS A 25 -12.02 -1.52 6.60
N TRP A 26 -11.51 -2.52 7.31
CA TRP A 26 -10.89 -2.34 8.63
C TRP A 26 -9.79 -1.29 8.62
N LEU A 27 -8.89 -1.32 7.63
CA LEU A 27 -7.83 -0.32 7.49
C LEU A 27 -8.38 1.07 7.16
N ARG A 28 -9.40 1.15 6.29
CA ARG A 28 -10.06 2.41 5.94
C ARG A 28 -10.73 3.07 7.16
N ASP A 29 -11.35 2.27 8.02
CA ASP A 29 -12.07 2.75 9.21
C ASP A 29 -11.12 3.35 10.27
N GLN A 30 -9.84 2.97 10.28
CA GLN A 30 -8.85 3.51 11.23
C GLN A 30 -8.42 4.95 10.95
N ARG A 31 -8.72 5.50 9.75
CA ARG A 31 -8.43 6.90 9.38
C ARG A 31 -6.96 7.33 9.59
N LEU A 32 -6.02 6.40 9.37
CA LEU A 32 -4.59 6.63 9.57
C LEU A 32 -3.99 7.62 8.55
N PRO A 33 -2.91 8.35 8.91
CA PRO A 33 -2.14 9.11 7.94
C PRO A 33 -1.43 8.18 6.94
N CYS A 34 -0.96 8.76 5.84
CA CYS A 34 -0.20 8.03 4.84
C CYS A 34 1.13 7.52 5.40
N ALA A 35 1.34 6.20 5.39
CA ALA A 35 2.56 5.57 5.88
C ALA A 35 3.82 5.92 5.07
N ILE A 36 3.67 6.42 3.84
CA ILE A 36 4.79 6.79 2.97
C ILE A 36 5.24 8.24 3.21
N CYS A 37 4.31 9.20 3.19
CA CYS A 37 4.65 10.63 3.27
C CYS A 37 4.29 11.30 4.61
N GLY A 38 3.59 10.59 5.50
CA GLY A 38 3.16 11.08 6.81
C GLY A 38 1.98 12.06 6.79
N GLN A 39 1.52 12.50 5.61
CA GLN A 39 0.42 13.46 5.48
C GLN A 39 -0.95 12.79 5.70
N PRO A 40 -1.97 13.52 6.19
CA PRO A 40 -3.32 12.99 6.33
C PRO A 40 -3.91 12.54 4.99
N ILE A 41 -4.70 11.47 5.02
CA ILE A 41 -5.46 10.99 3.86
C ILE A 41 -6.89 11.55 3.98
N ASP A 42 -7.40 12.14 2.90
CA ASP A 42 -8.82 12.44 2.81
C ASP A 42 -9.58 11.21 2.32
N TYR A 43 -10.21 10.54 3.28
CA TYR A 43 -10.96 9.31 3.06
C TYR A 43 -12.33 9.54 2.41
N SER A 44 -12.77 10.80 2.24
CA SER A 44 -13.98 11.14 1.49
C SER A 44 -13.75 11.13 -0.02
N LEU A 45 -12.49 11.19 -0.46
CA LEU A 45 -12.15 11.22 -1.88
C LEU A 45 -12.56 9.92 -2.59
N PRO A 46 -13.05 10.02 -3.84
CA PRO A 46 -13.41 8.86 -4.64
C PRO A 46 -12.17 8.02 -4.92
N ALA A 47 -12.36 6.70 -5.06
CA ALA A 47 -11.29 5.81 -5.48
C ALA A 47 -10.77 6.24 -6.86
N GLY A 48 -9.45 6.33 -7.01
CA GLY A 48 -8.82 6.80 -8.24
C GLY A 48 -8.23 8.20 -8.12
N ASP A 49 -8.73 9.02 -7.17
CA ASP A 49 -8.10 10.31 -6.87
C ASP A 49 -6.66 10.09 -6.38
N PRO A 50 -5.68 10.87 -6.83
CA PRO A 50 -4.29 10.76 -6.40
C PRO A 50 -4.09 10.81 -4.87
N TRP A 51 -4.93 11.56 -4.16
CA TRP A 51 -4.95 11.72 -2.71
C TRP A 51 -5.96 10.80 -2.00
N SER A 52 -6.67 9.94 -2.75
CA SER A 52 -7.55 8.94 -2.15
C SER A 52 -6.77 7.88 -1.40
N PHE A 53 -7.46 7.28 -0.42
CA PHE A 53 -6.98 6.11 0.31
C PHE A 53 -6.75 4.90 -0.60
N GLU A 54 -5.57 4.31 -0.46
CA GLU A 54 -5.21 3.00 -1.00
C GLU A 54 -4.66 2.08 0.11
N CYS A 55 -5.09 0.82 0.08
CA CYS A 55 -4.61 -0.21 1.00
C CYS A 55 -3.37 -0.86 0.40
N ASP A 56 -2.22 -0.46 0.93
CA ASP A 56 -0.92 -0.87 0.46
C ASP A 56 -0.42 -2.10 1.23
N GLU A 57 0.32 -2.98 0.55
CA GLU A 57 0.93 -4.19 1.12
C GLU A 57 2.40 -3.91 1.42
N ILE A 58 2.80 -4.05 2.70
CA ILE A 58 4.16 -3.76 3.18
C ILE A 58 5.14 -4.75 2.56
N VAL A 59 4.83 -6.04 2.66
CA VAL A 59 5.51 -7.13 1.98
C VAL A 59 4.66 -7.57 0.79
N PRO A 60 5.16 -7.42 -0.45
CA PRO A 60 4.48 -7.92 -1.63
C PRO A 60 4.21 -9.41 -1.53
N VAL A 61 3.07 -9.83 -2.07
CA VAL A 61 2.71 -11.26 -2.17
C VAL A 61 3.76 -12.09 -2.89
N SER A 62 4.42 -11.53 -3.91
CA SER A 62 5.53 -12.17 -4.64
C SER A 62 6.75 -12.48 -3.76
N LEU A 63 6.87 -11.81 -2.61
CA LEU A 63 7.93 -12.04 -1.63
C LEU A 63 7.49 -12.94 -0.47
N GLY A 64 6.22 -13.35 -0.41
CA GLY A 64 5.64 -14.20 0.64
C GLY A 64 4.69 -13.47 1.60
N GLY A 65 4.36 -12.20 1.34
CA GLY A 65 3.42 -11.45 2.17
C GLY A 65 1.97 -11.91 2.01
N SER A 66 1.21 -11.95 3.11
CA SER A 66 -0.22 -12.24 3.05
C SER A 66 -1.02 -10.99 2.68
N PRO A 67 -1.90 -11.04 1.65
CA PRO A 67 -2.75 -9.91 1.29
C PRO A 67 -3.95 -9.73 2.24
N PHE A 68 -4.13 -10.66 3.19
CA PHE A 68 -5.23 -10.67 4.16
C PHE A 68 -4.74 -10.36 5.59
N ASP A 69 -3.43 -10.27 5.78
CA ASP A 69 -2.86 -9.97 7.07
C ASP A 69 -2.97 -8.48 7.36
N ARG A 70 -3.52 -8.16 8.54
CA ARG A 70 -3.69 -6.79 9.02
C ARG A 70 -2.35 -6.14 9.33
N ASP A 71 -1.35 -6.92 9.72
CA ASP A 71 -0.01 -6.44 10.03
C ASP A 71 0.83 -6.21 8.76
N ASN A 72 0.37 -6.75 7.62
CA ASN A 72 1.02 -6.58 6.32
C ASN A 72 0.37 -5.46 5.47
N VAL A 73 -0.58 -4.70 6.01
CA VAL A 73 -1.22 -3.60 5.28
C VAL A 73 -0.99 -2.24 5.93
N GLN A 74 -0.88 -1.20 5.10
CA GLN A 74 -0.72 0.17 5.57
C GLN A 74 -1.55 1.15 4.73
N ALA A 75 -2.01 2.23 5.37
CA ALA A 75 -2.79 3.27 4.71
C ALA A 75 -1.87 4.18 3.91
N THR A 76 -2.17 4.42 2.64
CA THR A 76 -1.38 5.30 1.77
C THR A 76 -2.27 6.15 0.88
N HIS A 77 -1.74 7.26 0.38
CA HIS A 77 -2.34 7.91 -0.79
C HIS A 77 -2.05 7.06 -2.03
N ARG A 78 -2.99 7.01 -2.96
CA ARG A 78 -2.80 6.36 -4.27
C ARG A 78 -1.54 6.81 -5.00
N ILE A 79 -1.27 8.11 -5.06
CA ILE A 79 -0.06 8.64 -5.73
C ILE A 79 1.24 8.25 -5.01
N CYS A 80 1.22 8.18 -3.68
CA CYS A 80 2.37 7.76 -2.89
C CYS A 80 2.66 6.27 -3.14
N ASN A 81 1.61 5.45 -3.15
CA ASN A 81 1.70 4.02 -3.46
C ASN A 81 2.24 3.77 -4.87
N GLN A 82 1.71 4.48 -5.88
CA GLN A 82 2.20 4.41 -7.26
C GLN A 82 3.68 4.80 -7.39
N LYS A 83 4.10 5.87 -6.70
CA LYS A 83 5.50 6.33 -6.71
C LYS A 83 6.44 5.36 -5.99
N ARG A 84 5.97 4.65 -4.95
CA ARG A 84 6.76 3.58 -4.32
C ARG A 84 7.00 2.43 -5.29
N GLY A 85 5.97 2.00 -6.01
CA GLY A 85 6.02 0.81 -6.86
C GLY A 85 6.36 -0.45 -6.05
N ASN A 86 7.17 -1.34 -6.62
CA ASN A 86 7.58 -2.60 -5.96
C ASN A 86 8.73 -2.45 -4.93
N LYS A 87 9.11 -1.22 -4.57
CA LYS A 87 10.16 -0.99 -3.56
C LYS A 87 9.59 -1.23 -2.15
N THR A 88 10.38 -1.86 -1.31
CA THR A 88 10.11 -1.96 0.13
C THR A 88 10.27 -0.61 0.82
N MET A 89 9.64 -0.45 1.98
CA MET A 89 9.82 0.76 2.81
C MET A 89 11.29 0.94 3.25
N ALA A 90 12.03 -0.17 3.42
CA ALA A 90 13.46 -0.13 3.73
C ALA A 90 14.27 0.48 2.56
N GLU A 91 13.99 0.07 1.32
CA GLU A 91 14.62 0.64 0.13
C GLU A 91 14.28 2.12 -0.07
N LEU A 92 13.04 2.53 0.28
CA LEU A 92 12.68 3.95 0.28
C LEU A 92 13.47 4.76 1.32
N ARG A 93 13.71 4.20 2.52
CA ARG A 93 14.47 4.86 3.59
C ARG A 93 15.98 4.92 3.28
N GLY A 94 16.52 3.91 2.62
CA GLY A 94 17.94 3.83 2.24
C GLY A 94 18.37 4.76 1.09
N GLN A 95 17.43 5.28 0.29
CA GLN A 95 17.71 6.18 -0.85
C GLN A 95 18.00 7.64 -0.44
N GLY A 96 18.29 7.90 0.83
CA GLY A 96 18.71 9.20 1.35
C GLY A 96 17.57 10.22 1.41
N SER A 97 16.95 10.37 2.59
CA SER A 97 16.15 11.50 3.14
C SER A 97 15.25 12.37 2.25
N ARG A 98 15.02 12.05 0.98
CA ARG A 98 13.91 12.55 0.19
C ARG A 98 12.72 11.67 0.55
N SER A 99 12.14 11.91 1.73
CA SER A 99 10.73 11.59 1.96
C SER A 99 10.00 11.95 0.66
N LEU A 100 9.27 11.01 0.05
CA LEU A 100 8.46 11.28 -1.13
C LEU A 100 7.48 12.38 -0.73
N SER A 101 7.91 13.64 -0.87
CA SER A 101 7.17 14.83 -0.53
C SER A 101 6.23 15.05 -1.69
N VAL A 102 5.25 14.16 -1.79
CA VAL A 102 4.08 14.39 -2.61
C VAL A 102 3.38 15.57 -1.96
N ARG A 103 3.74 16.79 -2.40
CA ARG A 103 3.00 17.98 -2.07
C ARG A 103 1.67 17.88 -2.80
N ARG A 104 0.59 18.27 -2.12
CA ARG A 104 -0.71 18.44 -2.74
C ARG A 104 -0.61 19.70 -3.60
N SER A 105 0.01 19.61 -4.76
CA SER A 105 -0.01 20.68 -5.75
C SER A 105 -1.46 20.80 -6.18
N GLY A 106 -2.18 21.76 -5.59
CA GLY A 106 -3.59 21.97 -5.88
C GLY A 106 -3.79 22.18 -7.38
N ARG A 107 -4.86 21.56 -7.90
CA ARG A 107 -5.29 21.48 -9.30
C ARG A 107 -4.59 20.41 -10.12
N TRP A 108 -5.39 19.41 -10.50
CA TRP A 108 -5.23 18.63 -11.72
C TRP A 108 -6.03 19.31 -12.82
#